data_AF-A0A0S3PZX2-F1
#
_entry.id   AF-A0A0S3PZX2-F1
#
_cell.length_a   1.000
_cell.length_b   1.000
_cell.length_c   1.000
_cell.angle_alpha   90.00
_cell.angle_beta   90.00
_cell.angle_gamma   90.00
#
_symmetry.space_group_name_H-M   'P 1'
#
loop_
_entity.id
_entity.type
_entity.pdbx_description
1 polymer ?
#
loop_
_entity_poly.entity_id
_entity_poly.type
_entity_poly.pdbx_seq_one_letter_code
_entity_poly.pdbx_strand_id
1 'polypeptide(L)'
;MATEMKISDDIRWGKIVKSWATGKNYVNPNDPPLTLPRTQPELVAMCLELGVTITFPDEQDGLAIIQYSPQTVVLKLPPKTMVEATERKFDGANAEYPMPPFYSKFFRADFPTDLSKEDLLDLHAARIGDYAVRNCG
;
A
#
# COMPACT_ATOMS: atom_id res chain seq x y z
N MET A 1 -6.59 16.12 10.84
CA MET A 1 -6.23 16.15 9.42
C MET A 1 -5.30 14.99 9.18
N ALA A 2 -5.72 14.01 8.39
CA ALA A 2 -4.85 12.88 8.07
C ALA A 2 -3.91 13.29 6.93
N THR A 3 -2.61 13.06 7.10
CA THR A 3 -1.58 13.46 6.13
C THR A 3 -1.02 12.30 5.32
N GLU A 4 -1.29 11.07 5.76
CA GLU A 4 -0.73 9.85 5.18
C GLU A 4 -1.78 8.74 5.19
N MET A 5 -1.70 7.86 4.20
CA MET A 5 -2.51 6.66 4.17
C MET A 5 -2.03 5.68 5.24
N LYS A 6 -2.95 5.16 6.06
CA LYS A 6 -2.65 4.17 7.11
C LYS A 6 -3.61 3.01 7.05
N ILE A 7 -3.09 1.81 7.31
CA ILE A 7 -3.83 0.57 7.40
C ILE A 7 -3.48 -0.06 8.74
N SER A 8 -4.49 -0.44 9.54
CA SER A 8 -4.26 -0.94 10.90
C SER A 8 -3.71 -2.38 10.98
N ASP A 9 -3.93 -3.20 9.94
CA ASP A 9 -3.48 -4.59 9.86
C ASP A 9 -3.19 -4.98 8.40
N ASP A 10 -1.91 -5.01 8.04
CA ASP A 10 -1.44 -5.33 6.68
C ASP A 10 -1.83 -6.75 6.23
N ILE A 11 -1.85 -7.72 7.14
CA ILE A 11 -2.16 -9.13 6.81
C ILE A 11 -3.65 -9.24 6.50
N ARG A 12 -4.49 -8.62 7.32
CA ARG A 12 -5.94 -8.65 7.16
C ARG A 12 -6.37 -7.85 5.94
N TRP A 13 -5.74 -6.70 5.69
CA TRP A 13 -5.89 -5.97 4.43
C TRP A 13 -5.53 -6.84 3.22
N GLY A 14 -4.38 -7.52 3.24
CA GLY A 14 -3.97 -8.43 2.18
C GLY A 14 -4.99 -9.56 1.93
N LYS A 15 -5.61 -10.11 2.98
CA LYS A 15 -6.70 -11.10 2.85
C LYS A 15 -7.94 -10.51 2.18
N ILE A 16 -8.34 -9.29 2.52
CA ILE A 16 -9.47 -8.61 1.87
C ILE A 16 -9.19 -8.43 0.37
N VAL A 17 -8.01 -7.90 0.01
CA VAL A 17 -7.62 -7.70 -1.40
C VAL A 17 -7.58 -9.02 -2.17
N LYS A 18 -7.01 -10.08 -1.60
CA LYS A 18 -7.03 -11.44 -2.19
C LYS A 18 -8.46 -11.95 -2.39
N SER A 19 -9.37 -11.56 -1.50
CA SER A 19 -10.76 -11.99 -1.60
C SER A 19 -11.45 -11.38 -2.80
N TRP A 20 -11.28 -10.07 -3.01
CA TRP A 20 -11.77 -9.39 -4.20
C TRP A 20 -11.15 -9.94 -5.49
N ALA A 21 -9.84 -10.16 -5.50
CA ALA A 21 -9.12 -10.61 -6.70
C ALA A 21 -9.51 -12.02 -7.17
N THR A 22 -9.98 -12.88 -6.26
CA THR A 22 -10.22 -14.31 -6.56
C THR A 22 -11.67 -14.75 -6.39
N GLY A 23 -12.52 -13.93 -5.78
CA GLY A 23 -13.88 -14.29 -5.39
C GLY A 23 -13.98 -15.29 -4.22
N LYS A 24 -12.89 -15.57 -3.49
CA LYS A 24 -12.90 -16.43 -2.28
C LYS A 24 -12.77 -15.59 -1.02
N ASN A 25 -13.54 -15.85 0.03
CA ASN A 25 -13.38 -15.09 1.27
C ASN A 25 -12.17 -15.57 2.09
N TYR A 26 -11.03 -14.86 2.02
CA TYR A 26 -9.83 -15.18 2.81
C TYR A 26 -9.88 -14.66 4.25
N VAL A 27 -10.84 -13.78 4.57
CA VAL A 27 -11.05 -13.28 5.92
C VAL A 27 -11.80 -14.33 6.74
N ASN A 28 -12.93 -14.81 6.20
CA ASN A 28 -13.78 -15.86 6.74
C ASN A 28 -14.08 -16.91 5.65
N PRO A 29 -13.32 -18.02 5.57
CA PRO A 29 -13.43 -19.01 4.48
C PRO A 29 -14.80 -19.67 4.28
N ASN A 30 -15.67 -19.64 5.28
CA ASN A 30 -17.00 -20.24 5.24
C ASN A 30 -18.10 -19.24 4.83
N ASP A 31 -17.77 -17.96 4.70
CA ASP A 31 -18.72 -16.91 4.34
C ASP A 31 -18.75 -16.68 2.82
N PRO A 32 -19.81 -16.03 2.30
CA PRO A 32 -19.86 -15.63 0.90
C PRO A 32 -18.68 -14.73 0.48
N PRO A 33 -18.42 -14.62 -0.84
CA PRO A 33 -17.42 -13.69 -1.37
C PRO A 33 -17.67 -12.24 -0.94
N LEU A 34 -16.60 -11.50 -0.67
CA LEU A 34 -16.71 -10.07 -0.35
C LEU A 34 -17.12 -9.27 -1.59
N THR A 35 -18.02 -8.31 -1.41
CA THR A 35 -18.39 -7.36 -2.46
C THR A 35 -17.24 -6.39 -2.70
N LEU A 36 -17.05 -5.97 -3.96
CA LEU A 36 -16.05 -4.96 -4.30
C LEU A 36 -16.63 -3.55 -4.04
N PRO A 37 -15.96 -2.71 -3.25
CA PRO A 37 -16.43 -1.34 -3.02
C PRO A 37 -16.30 -0.50 -4.29
N ARG A 38 -17.20 0.47 -4.47
CA ARG A 38 -17.21 1.38 -5.62
C ARG A 38 -16.77 2.78 -5.27
N THR A 39 -16.83 3.13 -3.98
CA THR A 39 -16.46 4.45 -3.47
C THR A 39 -15.52 4.30 -2.28
N GLN A 40 -14.75 5.36 -2.00
CA GLN A 40 -13.87 5.38 -0.84
C GLN A 40 -14.62 5.25 0.49
N PRO A 41 -15.79 5.89 0.72
CA PRO A 41 -16.60 5.65 1.92
C PRO A 41 -17.06 4.20 2.07
N GLU A 42 -17.50 3.55 0.98
CA GLU A 42 -17.85 2.13 1.00
C GLU A 42 -16.66 1.25 1.39
N LEU A 43 -15.48 1.54 0.83
CA LEU A 43 -14.24 0.84 1.17
C LEU A 43 -13.92 0.98 2.67
N VAL A 44 -13.98 2.19 3.22
CA VAL A 44 -13.71 2.45 4.64
C VAL A 44 -14.71 1.72 5.53
N ALA A 45 -16.01 1.83 5.24
CA ALA A 45 -17.06 1.17 6.02
C ALA A 45 -16.91 -0.37 6.00
N MET A 46 -16.71 -0.95 4.82
CA MET A 46 -16.51 -2.39 4.66
C MET A 46 -15.27 -2.88 5.39
N CYS A 47 -14.14 -2.16 5.27
CA CYS A 47 -12.94 -2.53 6.00
C CYS A 47 -13.15 -2.47 7.51
N LEU A 48 -13.87 -1.46 8.01
CA LEU A 48 -14.17 -1.32 9.43
C LEU A 48 -15.01 -2.50 9.96
N GLU A 49 -16.06 -2.90 9.23
CA GLU A 49 -16.87 -4.09 9.56
C GLU A 49 -16.02 -5.37 9.58
N LEU A 50 -15.05 -5.45 8.67
CA LEU A 50 -14.09 -6.54 8.62
C LEU A 50 -12.96 -6.38 9.64
N GLY A 51 -12.94 -5.37 10.50
CA GLY A 51 -11.93 -5.20 11.56
C GLY A 51 -10.60 -4.61 11.08
N VAL A 52 -10.59 -3.85 9.98
CA VAL A 52 -9.44 -3.10 9.45
C VAL A 52 -9.82 -1.63 9.37
N THR A 53 -9.05 -0.75 10.00
CA THR A 53 -9.19 0.69 9.80
C THR A 53 -8.27 1.14 8.67
N ILE A 54 -8.84 1.85 7.69
CA ILE A 54 -8.10 2.56 6.65
C ILE A 54 -8.33 4.05 6.86
N THR A 55 -7.24 4.81 6.88
CA THR A 55 -7.27 6.27 6.86
C THR A 55 -6.63 6.74 5.58
N PHE A 56 -7.30 7.65 4.87
CA PHE A 56 -6.77 8.33 3.70
C PHE A 56 -6.35 9.77 4.06
N PRO A 57 -5.34 10.33 3.39
CA PRO A 57 -5.08 11.76 3.46
C PRO A 57 -6.31 12.56 3.03
N ASP A 58 -6.55 13.71 3.66
CA ASP A 58 -7.77 14.50 3.42
C ASP A 58 -7.91 14.97 1.95
N GLU A 59 -6.79 15.09 1.22
CA GLU A 59 -6.74 15.48 -0.20
C GLU A 59 -6.95 14.31 -1.18
N GLN A 60 -7.04 13.06 -0.68
CA GLN A 60 -7.26 11.87 -1.51
C GLN A 60 -8.70 11.39 -1.36
N ASP A 61 -9.60 11.83 -2.23
CA ASP A 61 -11.04 11.46 -2.22
C ASP A 61 -11.43 10.47 -3.35
N GLY A 62 -10.53 10.24 -4.30
CA GLY A 62 -10.73 9.31 -5.41
C GLY A 62 -10.42 7.86 -5.05
N LEU A 63 -11.25 6.93 -5.52
CA LEU A 63 -10.97 5.49 -5.49
C LEU A 63 -10.88 4.94 -6.93
N ALA A 64 -9.73 4.35 -7.26
CA ALA A 64 -9.55 3.58 -8.47
C ALA A 64 -9.21 2.13 -8.11
N ILE A 65 -10.08 1.19 -8.50
CA ILE A 65 -9.81 -0.24 -8.38
C ILE A 65 -9.57 -0.80 -9.77
N ILE A 66 -8.40 -1.40 -9.98
CA ILE A 66 -7.99 -1.98 -11.26
C ILE A 66 -7.76 -3.47 -11.07
N GLN A 67 -8.60 -4.29 -11.72
CA GLN A 67 -8.41 -5.72 -11.87
C GLN A 67 -8.14 -6.01 -13.34
N TYR A 68 -7.06 -6.72 -13.64
CA TYR A 68 -6.57 -6.98 -14.99
C TYR A 68 -6.26 -8.47 -15.16
N SER A 69 -6.22 -8.94 -16.41
CA SER A 69 -5.92 -10.34 -16.72
C SER A 69 -4.41 -10.60 -16.69
N PRO A 70 -3.98 -11.88 -16.61
CA PRO A 70 -2.56 -12.23 -16.72
C PRO A 70 -1.90 -11.83 -18.06
N GLN A 71 -2.68 -11.45 -19.08
CA GLN A 71 -2.19 -11.01 -20.40
C GLN A 71 -2.05 -9.49 -20.51
N THR A 72 -2.36 -8.74 -19.46
CA THR A 72 -2.31 -7.27 -19.45
C THR A 72 -1.26 -6.78 -18.47
N VAL A 73 -0.39 -5.87 -18.93
CA VAL A 73 0.53 -5.13 -18.08
C VAL A 73 -0.14 -3.82 -17.68
N VAL A 74 -0.14 -3.52 -16.38
CA VAL A 74 -0.58 -2.22 -15.84
C VAL A 74 0.63 -1.50 -15.28
N LEU A 75 0.93 -0.32 -15.81
CA LEU A 75 1.97 0.56 -15.31
C LEU A 75 1.34 1.69 -14.50
N LYS A 76 1.64 1.75 -13.20
CA LYS A 76 1.16 2.77 -12.26
C LYS A 76 2.23 3.83 -12.08
N LEU A 77 2.00 5.01 -12.62
CA LEU A 77 2.89 6.15 -12.40
C LEU A 77 2.47 6.89 -11.12
N PRO A 78 3.37 7.09 -10.14
CA PRO A 78 3.05 7.88 -8.96
C PRO A 78 2.85 9.36 -9.34
N PRO A 79 2.06 10.13 -8.57
CA PRO A 79 1.96 11.56 -8.76
C PRO A 79 3.33 12.24 -8.63
N LYS A 80 3.68 13.08 -9.60
CA LYS A 80 4.95 13.83 -9.63
C LYS A 80 5.24 14.52 -8.28
N THR A 81 4.24 15.19 -7.72
CA THR A 81 4.34 15.93 -6.47
C THR A 81 4.72 15.04 -5.28
N MET A 82 4.26 13.77 -5.24
CA MET A 82 4.60 12.83 -4.17
C MET A 82 6.05 12.32 -4.27
N VAL A 83 6.52 12.07 -5.49
CA VAL A 83 7.93 11.68 -5.74
C VAL A 83 8.86 12.82 -5.30
N GLU A 84 8.65 14.02 -5.84
CA GLU A 84 9.47 15.19 -5.52
C GLU A 84 9.37 15.60 -4.05
N ALA A 85 8.21 15.39 -3.39
CA ALA A 85 8.09 15.63 -1.95
C ALA A 85 8.88 14.62 -1.12
N THR A 86 8.95 13.35 -1.54
CA THR A 86 9.70 12.31 -0.84
C THR A 86 11.20 12.54 -1.00
N GLU A 87 11.67 12.81 -2.21
CA GLU A 87 13.09 13.09 -2.47
C GLU A 87 13.60 14.30 -1.67
N ARG A 88 12.78 15.37 -1.55
CA ARG A 88 13.08 16.52 -0.70
C ARG A 88 13.20 16.18 0.79
N LYS A 89 12.47 15.16 1.29
CA LYS A 89 12.62 14.73 2.69
C LYS A 89 14.01 14.15 2.97
N PHE A 90 14.67 13.60 1.95
CA PHE A 90 16.02 13.03 2.08
C PHE A 90 17.13 14.08 2.21
N ASP A 91 16.81 15.37 2.05
CA ASP A 91 17.72 16.48 2.38
C ASP A 91 17.79 16.76 3.89
N GLY A 92 16.88 16.19 4.69
CA GLY A 92 16.83 16.38 6.13
C GLY A 92 17.94 15.61 6.88
N ALA A 93 18.42 16.18 7.97
CA ALA A 93 19.25 15.44 8.92
C ALA A 93 18.43 14.27 9.50
N ASN A 94 19.01 13.06 9.52
CA ASN A 94 18.35 11.81 9.94
C ASN A 94 17.12 11.46 9.11
N ALA A 95 17.15 11.72 7.80
CA ALA A 95 16.11 11.25 6.90
C ALA A 95 16.01 9.72 6.91
N GLU A 96 14.79 9.21 6.98
CA GLU A 96 14.49 7.78 6.99
C GLU A 96 13.53 7.44 5.86
N TYR A 97 13.62 6.20 5.36
CA TYR A 97 12.61 5.66 4.46
C TYR A 97 11.55 4.89 5.26
N PRO A 98 10.25 5.26 5.16
CA PRO A 98 9.21 4.63 5.95
C PRO A 98 8.86 3.23 5.41
N MET A 99 9.60 2.21 5.86
CA MET A 99 9.34 0.83 5.49
C MET A 99 8.14 0.26 6.26
N PRO A 100 7.25 -0.49 5.60
CA PRO A 100 6.14 -1.17 6.28
C PRO A 100 6.61 -2.08 7.43
N PRO A 101 5.99 -2.00 8.63
CA PRO A 101 6.44 -2.74 9.81
C PRO A 101 6.43 -4.27 9.66
N PHE A 102 5.63 -4.82 8.74
CA PHE A 102 5.59 -6.27 8.54
C PHE A 102 6.92 -6.83 7.98
N TYR A 103 7.76 -6.01 7.34
CA TYR A 103 9.03 -6.48 6.78
C TYR A 103 9.96 -7.02 7.87
N SER A 104 10.13 -6.29 8.97
CA SER A 104 10.97 -6.74 10.10
C SER A 104 10.41 -8.01 10.75
N LYS A 105 9.08 -8.16 10.80
CA LYS A 105 8.41 -9.36 11.32
C LYS A 105 8.74 -10.62 10.52
N PHE A 106 8.78 -10.55 9.20
CA PHE A 106 9.04 -11.73 8.35
C PHE A 106 10.52 -11.96 8.08
N PHE A 107 11.32 -10.90 7.92
CA PHE A 107 12.76 -11.00 7.67
C PHE A 107 13.60 -11.13 8.95
N ARG A 108 13.02 -10.87 10.13
CA ARG A 108 13.69 -10.94 11.43
C ARG A 108 14.96 -10.07 11.49
N ALA A 109 14.92 -8.94 10.79
CA ALA A 109 15.99 -7.96 10.72
C ALA A 109 15.37 -6.57 10.76
N ASP A 110 16.02 -5.66 11.48
CA ASP A 110 15.64 -4.25 11.49
C ASP A 110 16.11 -3.57 10.20
N PHE A 111 15.36 -2.56 9.79
CA PHE A 111 15.74 -1.75 8.65
C PHE A 111 16.91 -0.82 9.05
N PRO A 112 17.94 -0.65 8.20
CA PRO A 112 19.03 0.27 8.52
C PRO A 112 18.51 1.70 8.69
N THR A 113 18.90 2.36 9.78
CA THR A 113 18.49 3.74 10.10
C THR A 113 19.54 4.77 9.69
N ASP A 114 20.71 4.32 9.22
CA ASP A 114 21.89 5.12 8.92
C ASP A 114 22.22 5.18 7.42
N LEU A 115 21.21 5.01 6.56
CA LEU A 115 21.36 5.08 5.11
C LEU A 115 21.79 6.48 4.65
N SER A 116 22.69 6.52 3.67
CA SER A 116 23.06 7.77 3.01
C SER A 116 21.90 8.30 2.16
N LYS A 117 21.96 9.58 1.77
CA LYS A 117 20.99 10.15 0.82
C LYS A 117 20.94 9.36 -0.50
N GLU A 118 22.09 8.91 -1.00
CA GLU A 118 22.17 8.11 -2.23
C GLU A 118 21.45 6.77 -2.03
N ASP A 119 21.69 6.08 -0.92
CA ASP A 119 20.99 4.83 -0.59
C ASP A 119 19.47 5.04 -0.46
N LEU A 120 19.02 6.16 0.12
CA LEU A 120 17.60 6.50 0.24
C LEU A 120 16.96 6.75 -1.13
N LEU A 121 17.66 7.41 -2.05
CA LEU A 121 17.20 7.64 -3.42
C LEU A 121 17.11 6.33 -4.21
N ASP A 122 18.15 5.49 -4.12
CA ASP A 122 18.16 4.17 -4.78
C ASP A 122 17.05 3.26 -4.23
N LEU A 123 16.84 3.27 -2.91
CA LEU A 123 15.72 2.56 -2.29
C LEU A 123 14.37 3.11 -2.76
N HIS A 124 14.21 4.43 -2.86
CA HIS A 124 12.99 5.04 -3.36
C HIS A 124 12.70 4.60 -4.80
N ALA A 125 13.71 4.61 -5.67
CA ALA A 125 13.60 4.13 -7.04
C ALA A 125 13.26 2.63 -7.09
N ALA A 126 13.92 1.80 -6.27
CA ALA A 126 13.66 0.37 -6.19
C ALA A 126 12.22 0.08 -5.75
N ARG A 127 11.70 0.82 -4.75
CA ARG A 127 10.31 0.68 -4.28
C ARG A 127 9.31 1.12 -5.34
N ILE A 128 9.52 2.26 -6.01
CA ILE A 128 8.68 2.69 -7.14
C ILE A 128 8.65 1.61 -8.22
N GLY A 129 9.81 1.10 -8.63
CA GLY A 129 9.91 0.05 -9.64
C GLY A 129 9.17 -1.24 -9.25
N ASP A 130 9.20 -1.60 -7.95
CA ASP A 130 8.49 -2.77 -7.42
C ASP A 130 6.96 -2.61 -7.53
N TYR A 131 6.38 -1.52 -7.02
CA TYR A 131 4.93 -1.35 -7.02
C TYR A 131 4.34 -0.80 -8.33
N ALA A 132 5.16 -0.27 -9.24
CA ALA A 132 4.66 0.36 -10.47
C ALA A 132 4.18 -0.64 -11.52
N VAL A 133 4.84 -1.80 -11.67
CA VAL A 133 4.58 -2.71 -12.80
C VAL A 133 4.52 -4.18 -12.43
N ARG A 134 5.06 -4.60 -11.28
CA ARG A 134 5.11 -6.03 -10.93
C ARG A 134 3.73 -6.56 -10.56
N ASN A 135 3.46 -7.78 -11.03
CA ASN A 135 2.27 -8.56 -10.66
C ASN A 135 2.52 -9.34 -9.36
N CYS A 136 1.47 -9.88 -8.76
CA CYS A 136 1.60 -10.79 -7.63
C CYS A 136 2.42 -12.03 -8.05
N GLY A 137 3.62 -12.22 -7.48
CA GLY A 137 4.54 -13.31 -7.77
C GLY A 137 5.99 -12.91 -7.53
#